data_AF-A0A517R5J9-F1
#
_entry.id   AF-A0A517R5J9-F1
#
_cell.length_a   1.000
_cell.length_b   1.000
_cell.length_c   1.000
_cell.angle_alpha   90.00
_cell.angle_beta   90.00
_cell.angle_gamma   90.00
#
_symmetry.space_group_name_H-M   'P 1'
#
loop_
_entity.id
_entity.type
_entity.pdbx_description
1 polymer ?
#
loop_
_entity_poly.entity_id
_entity_poly.type
_entity_poly.pdbx_seq_one_letter_code
_entity_poly.pdbx_strand_id
1 'polypeptide(L)'
;MNDNRLAAAQAEHNRVLRQVMAADGYLELGMPAQAERELDQLGDCGELQPAVDFLFGQAFQKQSRFIEAIDRLQNAAESISAPFNRGAWAALGECFEAEGQHELAEVALMFAETSGIPDDWDDGDSASTASNFTEEAAFSEEMSFEGFNVEVDEFDSWQPAPQDEVGRGSRTNRLPKFDR
;
A
#
# COMPACT_ATOMS: atom_id res chain seq x y z
N MET A 1 -35.93 -14.76 -8.92
CA MET A 1 -34.74 -15.64 -9.08
C MET A 1 -33.48 -14.87 -9.50
N ASN A 2 -33.56 -13.60 -9.92
CA ASN A 2 -32.37 -12.80 -10.27
C ASN A 2 -31.72 -12.09 -9.06
N ASP A 3 -32.48 -11.79 -8.01
CA ASP A 3 -32.00 -10.98 -6.88
C ASP A 3 -30.91 -11.68 -6.06
N ASN A 4 -30.98 -13.02 -5.94
CA ASN A 4 -29.98 -13.79 -5.18
C ASN A 4 -28.61 -13.85 -5.86
N ARG A 5 -28.57 -13.73 -7.20
CA ARG A 5 -27.30 -13.70 -7.96
C ARG A 5 -26.60 -12.35 -7.84
N LEU A 6 -27.37 -11.26 -7.83
CA LEU A 6 -26.83 -9.91 -7.64
C LEU A 6 -26.27 -9.74 -6.23
N ALA A 7 -27.00 -10.21 -5.21
CA ALA A 7 -26.54 -10.16 -3.82
C ALA A 7 -25.26 -10.99 -3.59
N ALA A 8 -25.15 -12.19 -4.19
CA ALA A 8 -23.97 -13.02 -4.09
C ALA A 8 -22.74 -12.38 -4.75
N ALA A 9 -22.89 -11.83 -5.97
CA ALA A 9 -21.81 -11.13 -6.66
C ALA A 9 -21.33 -9.89 -5.87
N GLN A 10 -22.27 -9.15 -5.29
CA GLN A 10 -21.95 -7.99 -4.46
C GLN A 10 -21.27 -8.40 -3.14
N ALA A 11 -21.63 -9.53 -2.55
CA ALA A 11 -20.97 -10.07 -1.36
C ALA A 11 -19.51 -10.47 -1.67
N GLU A 12 -19.26 -11.12 -2.81
CA GLU A 12 -17.90 -11.45 -3.26
C GLU A 12 -17.07 -10.20 -3.51
N HIS A 13 -17.62 -9.20 -4.22
CA HIS A 13 -16.93 -7.92 -4.44
C HIS A 13 -16.54 -7.22 -3.12
N ASN A 14 -17.46 -7.16 -2.15
CA ASN A 14 -17.17 -6.58 -0.83
C ASN A 14 -16.13 -7.39 -0.04
N ARG A 15 -16.10 -8.72 -0.22
CA ARG A 15 -15.09 -9.58 0.40
C ARG A 15 -13.71 -9.28 -0.18
N VAL A 16 -13.59 -9.24 -1.51
CA VAL A 16 -12.34 -8.90 -2.21
C VAL A 16 -11.82 -7.55 -1.74
N LEU A 17 -12.68 -6.52 -1.71
CA LEU A 17 -12.29 -5.18 -1.27
C LEU A 17 -11.73 -5.17 0.16
N ARG A 18 -12.36 -5.89 1.10
CA ARG A 18 -11.86 -5.98 2.49
C ARG A 18 -10.52 -6.68 2.57
N GLN A 19 -10.30 -7.73 1.77
CA GLN A 19 -9.02 -8.44 1.75
C GLN A 19 -7.91 -7.59 1.14
N VAL A 20 -8.20 -6.85 0.06
CA VAL A 20 -7.27 -5.86 -0.52
C VAL A 20 -6.89 -4.80 0.52
N MET A 21 -7.87 -4.24 1.24
CA MET A 21 -7.61 -3.27 2.32
C MET A 21 -6.78 -3.89 3.47
N ALA A 22 -7.03 -5.14 3.83
CA ALA A 22 -6.25 -5.84 4.85
C ALA A 22 -4.80 -6.06 4.40
N ALA A 23 -4.60 -6.49 3.15
CA ALA A 23 -3.27 -6.68 2.57
C ALA A 23 -2.47 -5.37 2.54
N ASP A 24 -3.12 -4.26 2.15
CA ASP A 24 -2.51 -2.93 2.17
C ASP A 24 -2.07 -2.53 3.58
N GLY A 25 -2.96 -2.70 4.58
CA GLY A 25 -2.60 -2.47 5.99
C GLY A 25 -1.44 -3.34 6.47
N TYR A 26 -1.34 -4.60 6.04
CA TYR A 26 -0.17 -5.44 6.36
C TYR A 26 1.12 -4.91 5.72
N LEU A 27 1.07 -4.31 4.53
CA LEU A 27 2.25 -3.70 3.90
C LEU A 27 2.71 -2.44 4.65
N GLU A 28 1.78 -1.62 5.12
CA GLU A 28 2.07 -0.45 5.94
C GLU A 28 2.76 -0.83 7.26
N LEU A 29 2.33 -1.95 7.86
CA LEU A 29 2.94 -2.51 9.07
C LEU A 29 4.26 -3.25 8.83
N GLY A 30 4.75 -3.30 7.58
CA GLY A 30 5.99 -3.99 7.24
C GLY A 30 5.88 -5.52 7.32
N MET A 31 4.69 -6.07 7.10
CA MET A 31 4.39 -7.51 7.11
C MET A 31 4.09 -8.05 5.70
N PRO A 32 5.03 -7.97 4.74
CA PRO A 32 4.75 -8.28 3.34
C PRO A 32 4.39 -9.75 3.08
N ALA A 33 4.95 -10.69 3.85
CA ALA A 33 4.61 -12.11 3.73
C ALA A 33 3.18 -12.44 4.21
N GLN A 34 2.59 -11.60 5.06
CA GLN A 34 1.19 -11.73 5.46
C GLN A 34 0.27 -11.11 4.40
N ALA A 35 0.65 -9.95 3.85
CA ALA A 35 -0.05 -9.33 2.73
C ALA A 35 -0.14 -10.27 1.53
N GLU A 36 0.98 -10.89 1.12
CA GLU A 36 1.02 -11.87 0.03
C GLU A 36 0.05 -13.04 0.29
N ARG A 37 -0.02 -13.55 1.52
CA ARG A 37 -0.92 -14.66 1.88
C ARG A 37 -2.40 -14.28 1.83
N GLU A 38 -2.76 -13.05 2.15
CA GLU A 38 -4.14 -12.58 1.98
C GLU A 38 -4.50 -12.40 0.50
N LEU A 39 -3.56 -11.89 -0.28
CA LEU A 39 -3.74 -11.69 -1.72
C LEU A 39 -3.78 -13.02 -2.48
N ASP A 40 -3.01 -14.03 -2.09
CA ASP A 40 -3.00 -15.36 -2.73
C ASP A 40 -4.30 -16.15 -2.49
N GLN A 41 -5.06 -15.78 -1.46
CA GLN A 41 -6.40 -16.31 -1.24
C GLN A 41 -7.45 -15.68 -2.17
N LEU A 42 -7.11 -14.59 -2.85
CA LEU A 42 -7.97 -13.96 -3.84
C LEU A 42 -7.91 -14.74 -5.15
N GLY A 43 -9.09 -15.01 -5.71
CA GLY A 43 -9.21 -15.56 -7.07
C GLY A 43 -9.18 -14.44 -8.12
N ASP A 44 -9.93 -14.65 -9.20
CA ASP A 44 -10.14 -13.62 -10.21
C ASP A 44 -10.90 -12.42 -9.60
N CYS A 45 -10.22 -11.28 -9.55
CA CYS A 45 -10.73 -10.05 -8.94
C CYS A 45 -11.39 -9.10 -9.94
N GLY A 46 -11.49 -9.48 -11.22
CA GLY A 46 -12.12 -8.67 -12.27
C GLY A 46 -11.54 -7.26 -12.34
N GLU A 47 -12.37 -6.24 -12.10
CA GLU A 47 -11.97 -4.82 -12.15
C GLU A 47 -10.94 -4.43 -11.07
N LEU A 48 -10.86 -5.18 -9.96
CA LEU A 48 -9.89 -4.93 -8.89
C LEU A 48 -8.55 -5.63 -9.13
N GLN A 49 -8.44 -6.45 -10.18
CA GLN A 49 -7.23 -7.20 -10.50
C GLN A 49 -5.98 -6.30 -10.61
N PRO A 50 -6.03 -5.11 -11.26
CA PRO A 50 -4.87 -4.22 -11.32
C PRO A 50 -4.40 -3.72 -9.95
N ALA A 51 -5.32 -3.49 -9.02
CA ALA A 51 -4.98 -3.08 -7.66
C ALA A 51 -4.34 -4.25 -6.87
N VAL A 52 -4.86 -5.46 -7.06
CA VAL A 52 -4.28 -6.68 -6.46
C VAL A 52 -2.86 -6.93 -6.98
N ASP A 53 -2.65 -6.78 -8.30
CA ASP A 53 -1.32 -6.95 -8.90
C ASP A 53 -0.33 -5.88 -8.41
N PHE A 54 -0.79 -4.63 -8.21
CA PHE A 54 0.03 -3.59 -7.59
C PHE A 54 0.45 -3.94 -6.15
N LEU A 55 -0.48 -4.44 -5.33
CA LEU A 55 -0.16 -4.85 -3.95
C LEU A 55 0.76 -6.07 -3.90
N PHE A 56 0.61 -7.05 -4.80
CA PHE A 56 1.55 -8.15 -4.94
C PHE A 56 2.95 -7.65 -5.28
N GLY A 57 3.04 -6.72 -6.23
CA GLY A 57 4.28 -6.05 -6.60
C GLY A 57 4.98 -5.41 -5.40
N GLN A 58 4.27 -4.60 -4.62
CA GLN A 58 4.80 -3.99 -3.40
C GLN A 58 5.20 -5.02 -2.34
N ALA A 59 4.41 -6.09 -2.18
CA ALA A 59 4.73 -7.18 -1.25
C ALA A 59 6.04 -7.88 -1.64
N PHE A 60 6.25 -8.16 -2.92
CA PHE A 60 7.48 -8.75 -3.42
C PHE A 60 8.68 -7.81 -3.32
N GLN A 61 8.48 -6.52 -3.62
CA GLN A 61 9.52 -5.51 -3.48
C GLN A 61 10.03 -5.42 -2.03
N LYS A 62 9.12 -5.37 -1.04
CA LYS A 62 9.48 -5.39 0.39
C LYS A 62 10.15 -6.70 0.84
N GLN A 63 10.01 -7.79 0.09
CA GLN A 63 10.68 -9.06 0.31
C GLN A 63 11.98 -9.20 -0.50
N SER A 64 12.41 -8.16 -1.23
CA SER A 64 13.57 -8.18 -2.14
C SER A 64 13.44 -9.20 -3.28
N ARG A 65 12.21 -9.57 -3.65
CA ARG A 65 11.88 -10.47 -4.78
C ARG A 65 11.57 -9.63 -6.02
N PHE A 66 12.56 -8.89 -6.52
CA PHE A 66 12.35 -7.87 -7.56
C PHE A 66 11.89 -8.45 -8.90
N ILE A 67 12.40 -9.62 -9.31
CA ILE A 67 12.00 -10.27 -10.57
C ILE A 67 10.49 -10.56 -10.61
N GLU A 68 9.93 -11.12 -9.54
CA GLU A 68 8.50 -11.42 -9.45
C GLU A 68 7.66 -10.15 -9.27
N ALA A 69 8.22 -9.13 -8.63
CA ALA A 69 7.59 -7.82 -8.50
C ALA A 69 7.40 -7.15 -9.86
N ILE A 70 8.42 -7.19 -10.74
CA ILE A 70 8.41 -6.54 -12.06
C ILE A 70 7.22 -7.04 -12.89
N ASP A 71 7.04 -8.36 -13.02
CA ASP A 71 5.96 -8.93 -13.83
C ASP A 71 4.57 -8.46 -13.34
N ARG A 72 4.37 -8.43 -12.02
CA ARG A 72 3.10 -8.01 -11.42
C ARG A 72 2.87 -6.51 -11.54
N LEU A 73 3.89 -5.69 -11.28
CA LEU A 73 3.79 -4.24 -11.36
C LEU A 73 3.61 -3.77 -12.81
N GLN A 74 4.19 -4.46 -13.80
CA GLN A 74 3.98 -4.14 -15.21
C GLN A 74 2.52 -4.34 -15.62
N ASN A 75 1.92 -5.48 -15.24
CA ASN A 75 0.49 -5.72 -15.49
C ASN A 75 -0.39 -4.65 -14.84
N ALA A 76 -0.06 -4.23 -13.62
CA ALA A 76 -0.76 -3.15 -12.94
C ALA A 76 -0.59 -1.80 -13.64
N ALA A 77 0.63 -1.45 -14.05
CA ALA A 77 0.93 -0.17 -14.68
C ALA A 77 0.28 -0.01 -16.06
N GLU A 78 0.17 -1.09 -16.82
CA GLU A 78 -0.51 -1.14 -18.12
C GLU A 78 -2.04 -1.14 -17.99
N SER A 79 -2.57 -1.74 -16.92
CA SER A 79 -4.02 -1.85 -16.70
C SER A 79 -4.62 -0.62 -16.02
N ILE A 80 -3.86 0.07 -15.16
CA ILE A 80 -4.32 1.27 -14.46
C ILE A 80 -4.20 2.47 -15.42
N SER A 81 -5.26 3.26 -15.52
CA SER A 81 -5.24 4.48 -16.33
C SER A 81 -4.44 5.60 -15.67
N ALA A 82 -3.67 6.36 -16.47
CA ALA A 82 -3.05 7.59 -16.00
C ALA A 82 -4.14 8.57 -15.51
N PRO A 83 -3.91 9.31 -14.41
CA PRO A 83 -2.67 9.47 -13.65
C PRO A 83 -2.48 8.48 -12.48
N PHE A 84 -3.34 7.49 -12.30
CA PHE A 84 -3.31 6.61 -11.13
C PHE A 84 -2.22 5.52 -11.20
N ASN A 85 -1.67 5.27 -12.39
CA ASN A 85 -0.60 4.28 -12.60
C ASN A 85 0.79 4.77 -12.20
N ARG A 86 0.95 6.04 -11.80
CA ARG A 86 2.25 6.61 -11.40
C ARG A 86 2.92 5.81 -10.29
N GLY A 87 2.15 5.36 -9.29
CA GLY A 87 2.68 4.55 -8.20
C GLY A 87 3.25 3.20 -8.67
N ALA A 88 2.62 2.58 -9.67
CA ALA A 88 3.10 1.33 -10.26
C ALA A 88 4.39 1.55 -11.07
N TRP A 89 4.47 2.62 -11.85
CA TRP A 89 5.68 3.00 -12.59
C TRP A 89 6.85 3.36 -11.67
N ALA A 90 6.59 4.07 -10.56
CA ALA A 90 7.62 4.38 -9.57
C ALA A 90 8.19 3.11 -8.94
N ALA A 91 7.32 2.20 -8.49
CA ALA A 91 7.72 0.91 -7.93
C ALA A 91 8.49 0.04 -8.94
N LEU A 92 8.11 0.07 -10.23
CA LEU A 92 8.88 -0.59 -11.30
C LEU A 92 10.29 -0.01 -11.44
N GLY A 93 10.42 1.32 -11.44
CA GLY A 93 11.71 2.00 -11.50
C GLY A 93 12.63 1.53 -10.37
N GLU A 94 12.14 1.53 -9.13
CA GLU A 94 12.89 1.05 -7.97
C GLU A 94 13.30 -0.43 -8.10
N CYS A 95 12.43 -1.28 -8.63
CA CYS A 95 12.75 -2.69 -8.88
C CYS A 95 13.83 -2.86 -9.96
N PHE A 96 13.78 -2.07 -11.04
CA PHE A 96 14.79 -2.09 -12.09
C PHE A 96 16.15 -1.58 -11.61
N GLU A 97 16.19 -0.56 -10.75
CA GLU A 97 17.44 -0.10 -10.14
C GLU A 97 18.09 -1.20 -9.28
N ALA A 98 17.28 -1.92 -8.49
CA ALA A 98 17.77 -2.99 -7.63
C ALA A 98 18.35 -4.18 -8.43
N GLU A 99 17.79 -4.47 -9.61
CA GLU A 99 18.30 -5.48 -10.54
C GLU A 99 19.47 -4.98 -11.42
N GLY A 100 19.81 -3.69 -11.36
CA GLY A 100 20.89 -3.07 -12.15
C GLY A 100 20.50 -2.68 -13.58
N GLN A 101 19.21 -2.62 -13.89
CA GLN A 101 18.67 -2.22 -15.19
C GLN A 101 18.41 -0.70 -15.24
N HIS A 102 19.46 0.10 -15.10
CA HIS A 102 19.37 1.54 -14.93
C HIS A 102 18.63 2.28 -16.06
N GLU A 103 18.80 1.84 -17.31
CA GLU A 103 18.10 2.45 -18.46
C GLU A 103 16.59 2.24 -18.39
N LEU A 104 16.14 1.05 -17.97
CA LEU A 104 14.71 0.76 -17.81
C LEU A 104 14.14 1.49 -16.59
N ALA A 105 14.93 1.61 -15.52
CA ALA A 105 14.54 2.37 -14.34
C ALA A 105 14.26 3.83 -14.67
N GLU A 106 15.15 4.49 -15.42
CA GLU A 106 15.00 5.90 -15.83
C GLU A 106 13.70 6.10 -16.64
N VAL A 107 13.42 5.21 -17.60
CA VAL A 107 12.20 5.28 -18.40
C VAL A 107 10.96 5.08 -17.52
N ALA A 108 10.97 4.10 -16.62
CA ALA A 108 9.85 3.85 -15.72
C ALA A 108 9.57 5.06 -14.80
N LEU A 109 10.63 5.68 -14.26
CA LEU A 109 10.51 6.88 -13.42
C LEU A 109 9.98 8.07 -14.22
N MET A 110 10.37 8.25 -15.49
CA MET A 110 9.79 9.29 -16.36
C MET A 110 8.27 9.14 -16.53
N PHE A 111 7.78 7.90 -16.68
CA PHE A 111 6.33 7.64 -16.72
C PHE A 111 5.66 7.90 -15.36
N ALA A 112 6.35 7.66 -14.25
CA ALA A 112 5.84 7.97 -12.91
C ALA A 112 5.73 9.48 -12.65
N GLU A 113 6.67 10.26 -13.17
CA GLU A 113 6.71 11.72 -13.04
C GLU A 113 5.75 12.42 -14.00
N THR A 114 5.50 11.82 -15.17
CA THR A 114 4.56 12.34 -16.16
C THR A 114 3.18 12.51 -15.53
N SER A 115 2.83 13.77 -15.31
CA SER A 115 1.60 14.10 -14.60
C SER A 115 0.35 13.91 -15.47
N GLY A 116 0.53 13.67 -16.78
CA GLY A 116 -0.53 13.72 -17.78
C GLY A 116 -1.02 15.14 -18.06
N ILE A 117 -0.47 16.14 -17.37
CA ILE A 117 -0.62 17.57 -17.65
C ILE A 117 0.57 17.94 -18.54
N PRO A 118 0.36 18.49 -19.76
CA PRO A 118 1.46 18.98 -20.58
C PRO A 118 2.30 20.01 -19.82
N ASP A 119 3.62 20.00 -19.97
CA ASP A 119 4.53 21.01 -19.39
C ASP A 119 4.08 22.45 -19.73
N ASP A 120 3.50 22.64 -20.93
CA ASP A 120 2.99 23.94 -21.39
C ASP A 120 1.67 24.38 -20.71
N TRP A 121 1.06 23.53 -19.88
CA TRP A 121 -0.13 23.87 -19.08
C TRP A 121 0.23 24.19 -17.61
N ASP A 122 1.52 24.17 -17.26
CA ASP A 122 2.04 24.89 -16.09
C ASP A 122 2.21 26.38 -16.46
N ASP A 123 1.08 27.07 -16.61
CA ASP A 123 1.04 28.53 -16.62
C ASP A 123 1.50 28.99 -15.22
N GLY A 124 2.81 29.21 -15.05
CA GLY A 124 3.48 29.48 -13.79
C GLY A 124 3.00 30.74 -13.04
N ASP A 125 1.77 30.73 -12.53
CA ASP A 125 1.18 31.82 -11.75
C ASP A 125 0.00 31.40 -10.85
N SER A 126 0.13 30.36 -10.02
CA SER A 126 -0.83 30.19 -8.90
C SER A 126 -0.31 29.46 -7.66
N ALA A 127 0.98 29.57 -7.32
CA ALA A 127 1.45 29.28 -5.96
C ALA A 127 2.81 29.91 -5.64
N SER A 128 2.97 31.23 -5.82
CA SER A 128 4.11 31.96 -5.26
C SER A 128 3.73 33.40 -4.93
N THR A 129 2.81 33.57 -3.99
CA THR A 129 2.67 34.84 -3.25
C THR A 129 2.60 34.58 -1.76
N ALA A 130 3.60 33.88 -1.25
CA ALA A 130 3.87 33.82 0.18
C ALA A 130 5.36 33.59 0.41
N SER A 131 6.18 34.60 0.10
CA SER A 131 7.49 34.85 0.73
C SER A 131 8.15 36.05 0.03
N ASN A 132 7.84 37.25 0.52
CA ASN A 132 8.79 38.34 0.78
C ASN A 132 8.04 39.67 0.94
N PHE A 133 7.59 39.96 2.16
CA PHE A 133 7.35 41.33 2.60
C PHE A 133 8.11 41.52 3.93
N THR A 134 9.41 41.82 3.81
CA THR A 134 10.17 42.44 4.89
C THR A 134 10.18 43.94 4.64
N GLU A 135 9.34 44.67 5.36
CA GLU A 135 9.61 46.05 5.74
C GLU A 135 9.24 46.25 7.22
N GLU A 136 10.20 46.86 7.93
CA GLU A 136 10.09 47.32 9.31
C GLU A 136 8.90 48.27 9.50
N ALA A 137 8.10 48.04 10.54
CA ALA A 137 7.61 49.13 11.39
C ALA A 137 6.92 48.54 12.64
N ALA A 138 7.51 48.88 13.78
CA ALA A 138 6.91 49.01 15.12
C ALA A 138 5.44 48.59 15.29
N PHE A 139 5.22 47.52 16.06
CA PHE A 139 4.04 47.44 16.92
C PHE A 139 4.38 46.66 18.20
N SER A 140 4.76 47.41 19.24
CA SER A 140 4.67 46.94 20.61
C SER A 140 3.19 46.83 20.96
N GLU A 141 2.64 45.62 21.06
CA GLU A 141 1.50 45.41 21.94
C GLU A 141 1.42 43.96 22.40
N GLU A 142 1.34 43.82 23.72
CA GLU A 142 1.15 42.60 24.47
C GLU A 142 -0.09 41.87 23.95
N MET A 143 0.05 40.60 23.56
CA MET A 143 -1.05 39.66 23.68
C MET A 143 -0.54 38.37 24.30
N SER A 144 -0.76 38.29 25.60
CA SER A 144 -0.86 37.08 26.38
C SER A 144 -1.79 36.08 25.69
N PHE A 145 -1.26 34.98 25.18
CA PHE A 145 -2.07 33.84 24.81
C PHE A 145 -2.19 32.91 26.03
N GLU A 146 -3.28 33.11 26.77
CA GLU A 146 -3.72 32.20 27.81
C GLU A 146 -4.21 30.88 27.19
N GLY A 147 -3.66 29.78 27.70
CA GLY A 147 -4.41 28.53 27.88
C GLY A 147 -4.77 27.74 26.62
N PHE A 148 -3.87 26.87 26.18
CA PHE A 148 -4.27 25.63 25.54
C PHE A 148 -3.68 24.44 26.30
N ASN A 149 -4.41 23.96 27.31
CA ASN A 149 -4.17 22.68 27.95
C ASN A 149 -4.69 21.58 27.01
N VAL A 150 -3.79 20.79 26.43
CA VAL A 150 -4.17 19.46 25.95
C VAL A 150 -4.15 18.54 27.16
N GLU A 151 -5.33 18.26 27.70
CA GLU A 151 -5.53 17.13 28.60
C GLU A 151 -5.28 15.84 27.81
N VAL A 152 -4.13 15.22 28.09
CA VAL A 152 -3.86 13.82 27.77
C VAL A 152 -4.67 12.98 28.75
N ASP A 153 -5.95 12.76 28.42
CA ASP A 153 -6.77 11.80 29.15
C ASP A 153 -6.41 10.37 28.70
N GLU A 154 -5.80 9.66 29.64
CA GLU A 154 -6.08 8.26 29.95
C GLU A 154 -5.87 7.23 28.83
N PHE A 155 -4.59 7.05 28.47
CA PHE A 155 -4.11 5.78 27.92
C PHE A 155 -4.03 4.73 29.04
N ASP A 156 -5.17 4.11 29.38
CA ASP A 156 -5.20 2.93 30.24
C ASP A 156 -6.33 1.96 29.84
N SER A 157 -6.05 0.67 29.92
CA SER A 157 -6.95 -0.49 29.67
C SER A 157 -7.20 -0.97 28.23
N TRP A 158 -6.14 -1.20 27.43
CA TRP A 158 -6.20 -2.31 26.45
C TRP A 158 -5.56 -3.56 27.05
N GLN A 159 -6.39 -4.50 27.49
CA GLN A 159 -5.95 -5.81 27.96
C GLN A 159 -5.95 -6.81 26.78
N PRO A 160 -4.82 -7.45 26.44
CA PRO A 160 -4.82 -8.55 25.49
C PRO A 160 -5.61 -9.73 26.07
N ALA A 161 -6.40 -10.39 25.22
CA ALA A 161 -7.26 -11.52 25.60
C ALA A 161 -6.45 -12.67 26.26
N PRO A 162 -7.03 -13.37 27.25
CA PRO A 162 -6.39 -14.52 27.89
C PRO A 162 -6.19 -15.67 26.90
N GLN A 163 -4.96 -16.15 26.80
CA GLN A 163 -4.63 -17.38 26.07
C GLN A 163 -4.98 -18.58 26.94
N ASP A 164 -6.24 -18.99 26.87
CA ASP A 164 -6.68 -20.25 27.45
C ASP A 164 -6.42 -21.42 26.49
N GLU A 165 -5.81 -22.44 27.10
CA GLU A 165 -5.75 -23.85 26.71
C GLU A 165 -4.68 -24.31 25.71
N VAL A 166 -3.52 -24.55 26.34
CA VAL A 166 -2.60 -25.67 26.08
C VAL A 166 -3.36 -26.99 25.83
N GLY A 167 -3.79 -27.20 24.59
CA GLY A 167 -4.18 -28.50 24.08
C GLY A 167 -2.96 -29.39 23.86
N ARG A 168 -2.61 -30.18 24.89
CA ARG A 168 -1.69 -31.32 24.77
C ARG A 168 -2.28 -32.35 23.79
N GLY A 169 -1.94 -32.21 22.51
CA GLY A 169 -2.14 -33.23 21.48
C GLY A 169 -0.90 -34.10 21.34
N SER A 170 -1.00 -35.34 21.79
CA SER A 170 0.05 -36.35 21.85
C SER A 170 0.85 -36.53 20.55
N ARG A 171 2.18 -36.42 20.66
CA ARG A 171 3.14 -36.96 19.71
C ARG A 171 3.00 -38.48 19.66
N THR A 172 2.41 -39.03 18.59
CA THR A 172 2.71 -40.41 18.19
C THR A 172 3.66 -40.37 17.01
N ASN A 173 4.95 -40.39 17.35
CA ASN A 173 6.03 -40.58 16.41
C ASN A 173 6.01 -42.06 15.96
N ARG A 174 5.46 -42.35 14.77
CA ARG A 174 5.48 -43.69 14.18
C ARG A 174 6.58 -43.71 13.12
N LEU A 175 7.76 -44.17 13.52
CA LEU A 175 8.89 -44.46 12.62
C LEU A 175 8.52 -45.58 11.62
N PRO A 176 8.90 -45.46 10.33
CA PRO A 176 8.78 -46.57 9.39
C PRO A 176 9.84 -47.64 9.68
N LYS A 177 9.42 -48.91 9.73
CA LYS A 177 10.32 -50.06 9.82
C LYS A 177 10.98 -50.28 8.44
N PHE A 178 12.31 -50.30 8.42
CA PHE A 178 13.09 -50.87 7.32
C PHE A 178 13.08 -52.40 7.47
N ASP A 179 12.48 -53.10 6.51
CA ASP A 179 12.71 -54.54 6.34
C ASP A 179 13.94 -54.74 5.42
N ARG A 180 14.80 -55.68 5.84
CA ARG A 180 16.00 -56.14 5.14
C ARG A 180 15.67 -57.22 4.13
#